data_AF-A0A950A5Q5-F1
#
_entry.id   AF-A0A950A5Q5-F1
#
_cell.length_a   1.000
_cell.length_b   1.000
_cell.length_c   1.000
_cell.angle_alpha   90.00
_cell.angle_beta   90.00
_cell.angle_gamma   90.00
#
_symmetry.space_group_name_H-M   'P 1'
#
loop_
_entity.id
_entity.type
_entity.pdbx_description
1 polymer ?
#
loop_
_entity_poly.entity_id
_entity_poly.type
_entity_poly.pdbx_seq_one_letter_code
_entity_poly.pdbx_strand_id
1 'polypeptide(L)' 'MSVGKAALRAYALALSEDQRPNGVHAATVTIVGNIGEQGFEPDTIASRYLELHLQDPDRWSAEIVVE' A
#
# COMPACT_ATOMS: atom_id res chain seq x y z
N MET A 1 3.77 13.06 -8.85
CA MET A 1 4.66 11.92 -8.52
C MET A 1 6.08 12.23 -8.97
N SER A 2 7.09 11.99 -8.12
CA SER A 2 8.50 12.09 -8.54
C SER A 2 9.01 10.73 -9.06
N VAL A 3 10.14 10.74 -9.77
CA VAL A 3 10.77 9.51 -10.30
C VAL A 3 11.05 8.47 -9.21
N GLY A 4 11.48 8.90 -8.02
CA GLY A 4 11.75 7.98 -6.90
C GLY A 4 10.49 7.26 -6.42
N LYS A 5 9.34 7.96 -6.35
CA LYS A 5 8.06 7.33 -5.97
C LYS A 5 7.55 6.37 -7.04
N ALA A 6 7.73 6.72 -8.32
CA ALA A 6 7.37 5.84 -9.43
C ALA A 6 8.20 4.55 -9.43
N ALA A 7 9.51 4.65 -9.21
CA ALA A 7 10.40 3.50 -9.10
C ALA A 7 10.04 2.61 -7.89
N LEU A 8 9.78 3.21 -6.72
CA LEU A 8 9.35 2.46 -5.52
C LEU A 8 8.04 1.70 -5.76
N ARG A 9 7.04 2.35 -6.40
CA ARG A 9 5.77 1.73 -6.78
C ARG A 9 5.98 0.53 -7.70
N ALA A 10 6.75 0.70 -8.78
CA ALA A 10 7.05 -0.37 -9.72
C ALA A 10 7.78 -1.55 -9.05
N TYR A 11 8.74 -1.27 -8.16
CA TYR A 11 9.46 -2.28 -7.41
C TYR A 11 8.52 -3.07 -6.48
N ALA A 12 7.68 -2.40 -5.71
CA ALA A 12 6.75 -3.06 -4.79
C ALA A 12 5.71 -3.93 -5.52
N LEU A 13 5.24 -3.49 -6.69
CA LEU A 13 4.37 -4.30 -7.56
C LEU A 13 5.06 -5.59 -8.02
N ALA A 14 6.30 -5.48 -8.53
CA ALA A 14 7.07 -6.65 -8.93
C ALA A 14 7.34 -7.60 -7.74
N LEU A 15 7.65 -7.04 -6.57
CA LEU A 15 7.88 -7.82 -5.34
C LEU A 15 6.60 -8.54 -4.87
N SER A 16 5.43 -7.91 -5.02
CA SER A 16 4.13 -8.50 -4.69
C SER A 16 3.87 -9.76 -5.51
N GLU A 17 4.16 -9.73 -6.81
CA GLU A 17 4.01 -10.91 -7.68
C GLU A 17 5.04 -12.00 -7.36
N ASP A 18 6.31 -11.62 -7.21
CA ASP A 18 7.43 -12.53 -6.98
C ASP A 18 7.33 -13.28 -5.63
N GLN A 19 6.85 -12.58 -4.59
CA GLN A 19 6.85 -13.12 -3.22
C GLN A 19 5.49 -13.66 -2.75
N ARG A 20 4.42 -13.45 -3.52
CA ARG A 20 3.10 -14.05 -3.21
C ARG A 20 3.15 -15.58 -3.03
N PRO A 21 3.87 -16.37 -3.87
CA PRO A 21 4.01 -17.82 -3.67
C PRO A 21 4.72 -18.21 -2.36
N ASN A 22 5.52 -17.31 -1.80
CA ASN A 22 6.24 -17.52 -0.54
C ASN A 22 5.41 -17.08 0.68
N GLY A 23 4.15 -16.68 0.49
CA GLY A 23 3.28 -16.21 1.56
C GLY A 23 3.64 -14.83 2.10
N VAL A 24 4.28 -13.98 1.29
CA VAL A 24 4.62 -12.59 1.67
C VAL A 24 3.72 -11.61 0.94
N HIS A 25 3.04 -10.75 1.71
CA HIS A 25 2.17 -9.70 1.18
C HIS A 25 2.94 -8.37 1.03
N ALA A 26 3.55 -8.14 -0.13
CA ALA A 26 4.09 -6.82 -0.45
C ALA A 26 2.98 -5.94 -1.07
N ALA A 27 2.84 -4.72 -0.55
CA ALA A 27 1.84 -3.75 -1.01
C ALA A 27 2.33 -2.31 -0.82
N THR A 28 1.69 -1.36 -1.51
CA THR A 28 1.91 0.08 -1.32
C THR A 28 0.67 0.78 -0.78
N VAL A 29 0.88 1.76 0.12
CA VAL A 29 -0.16 2.70 0.58
C VAL A 29 0.19 4.09 0.05
N THR A 30 -0.52 4.53 -0.99
CA THR A 30 -0.27 5.82 -1.63
C THR A 30 -1.20 6.87 -1.08
N ILE A 31 -0.65 7.91 -0.45
CA ILE A 31 -1.43 9.03 0.11
C ILE A 31 -1.41 10.18 -0.89
N VAL A 32 -2.59 10.58 -1.36
CA VAL A 32 -2.82 11.68 -2.30
C VAL A 32 -3.32 12.92 -1.56
N GLY A 33 -2.57 13.30 -0.52
CA GLY A 33 -2.88 14.44 0.34
C GLY A 33 -1.77 14.72 1.34
N ASN A 34 -2.01 15.67 2.24
CA ASN A 34 -1.07 16.00 3.30
C ASN A 34 -1.47 15.30 4.60
N ILE A 35 -0.53 14.57 5.19
CA ILE A 35 -0.76 13.87 6.46
C ILE A 35 -1.12 14.88 7.55
N GLY A 36 -2.22 14.62 8.26
CA GLY A 36 -2.75 15.49 9.32
C GLY A 36 -3.86 16.44 8.86
N GLU A 37 -4.14 16.54 7.56
CA GLU A 37 -5.36 17.21 7.08
C GLU A 37 -6.59 16.31 7.22
N GLN A 38 -7.78 16.90 7.10
CA GLN A 38 -9.04 16.16 7.17
C GLN A 38 -9.07 15.04 6.11
N GLY A 39 -9.36 13.80 6.53
CA GLY A 39 -9.31 12.62 5.66
C GLY A 39 -7.93 11.97 5.53
N PHE A 40 -6.89 12.62 6.04
CA PHE A 40 -5.50 12.16 6.04
C PHE A 40 -4.93 12.11 7.47
N GLU A 41 -5.79 11.95 8.46
CA GLU A 41 -5.38 11.76 9.85
C GLU A 41 -4.49 10.50 9.96
N PRO A 42 -3.47 10.50 10.84
CA PRO A 42 -2.61 9.33 11.03
C PRO A 42 -3.39 8.04 11.31
N ASP A 43 -4.48 8.12 12.07
CA ASP A 43 -5.33 6.97 12.38
C ASP A 43 -6.10 6.46 11.15
N THR A 44 -6.55 7.38 10.28
CA THR A 44 -7.17 7.05 8.99
C THR A 44 -6.18 6.28 8.11
N ILE A 45 -4.92 6.74 8.03
CA ILE A 45 -3.85 6.05 7.28
C ILE A 45 -3.48 4.72 7.94
N ALA A 46 -3.37 4.66 9.27
CA ALA A 46 -3.03 3.44 10.01
C ALA A 46 -4.07 2.33 9.79
N SER A 47 -5.36 2.70 9.72
CA SER A 47 -6.45 1.78 9.43
C SER A 47 -6.26 1.07 8.09
N ARG A 48 -5.68 1.75 7.09
CA ARG A 48 -5.38 1.17 5.77
C ARG A 48 -4.29 0.09 5.81
N TYR A 49 -3.29 0.26 6.66
CA TYR A 49 -2.29 -0.79 6.88
C TYR A 49 -2.89 -2.01 7.59
N LEU A 50 -3.77 -1.78 8.56
CA LEU A 50 -4.48 -2.86 9.26
C LEU A 50 -5.41 -3.62 8.30
N GLU A 51 -6.15 -2.91 7.44
CA GLU A 51 -6.98 -3.50 6.40
C GLU A 51 -6.17 -4.44 5.50
N LEU A 52 -5.01 -4.00 5.00
CA LEU A 52 -4.11 -4.83 4.20
C LEU A 52 -3.63 -6.07 4.96
N HIS A 53 -3.18 -5.90 6.20
CA HIS A 53 -2.67 -7.00 7.01
C HIS A 53 -3.71 -8.10 7.27
N LEU A 54 -4.99 -7.72 7.36
CA LEU A 54 -6.11 -8.64 7.62
C LEU A 54 -6.69 -9.25 6.33
N GLN A 55 -6.21 -8.88 5.14
CA GLN A 55 -6.73 -9.43 3.89
C GLN A 55 -6.48 -10.94 3.79
N ASP A 56 -7.48 -11.63 3.27
CA ASP A 56 -7.35 -13.01 2.85
C ASP A 56 -6.22 -13.13 1.78
N PRO A 57 -5.31 -14.11 1.90
CA PRO A 57 -4.21 -14.30 0.94
C PRO A 57 -4.64 -14.39 -0.53
N ASP A 58 -5.83 -14.94 -0.80
CA ASP A 58 -6.37 -15.05 -2.17
C ASP A 58 -6.88 -13.70 -2.72
N ARG A 59 -6.93 -12.67 -1.86
CA ARG A 59 -7.46 -11.32 -2.17
C ARG A 59 -6.46 -10.21 -1.86
N TRP A 60 -5.20 -10.53 -1.65
CA TRP A 60 -4.15 -9.55 -1.39
C TRP A 60 -4.04 -8.51 -2.50
N SER A 61 -4.33 -7.27 -2.10
CA SER A 61 -4.17 -6.08 -2.92
C SER A 61 -2.71 -5.64 -2.88
N ALA A 62 -2.12 -5.39 -4.05
CA ALA A 62 -0.74 -4.88 -4.14
C ALA A 62 -0.67 -3.35 -3.96
N GLU A 63 -1.80 -2.66 -4.09
CA GLU A 63 -1.88 -1.20 -4.00
C GLU A 63 -3.18 -0.76 -3.36
N ILE A 64 -3.09 0.28 -2.53
CA ILE A 64 -4.23 1.07 -2.09
C ILE A 64 -3.89 2.56 -2.18
N VAL A 65 -4.92 3.37 -2.44
CA VAL A 65 -4.81 4.82 -2.53
C VAL A 65 -5.70 5.44 -1.46
N VAL A 66 -5.15 6.39 -0.71
CA VAL A 66 -5.89 7.26 0.22
C VAL A 66 -6.05 8.59 -0.49
N GLU A 67 -7.30 8.94 -0.81
CA GLU A 67 -7.70 10.16 -1.55
C GLU A 67 -8.59 11.05 -0.68
#